data_AF-A0A0T8U9P7-F1
#
_entry.id   AF-A0A0T8U9P7-F1
#
_cell.length_a   1.000
_cell.length_b   1.000
_cell.length_c   1.000
_cell.angle_alpha   90.00
_cell.angle_beta   90.00
_cell.angle_gamma   90.00
#
_symmetry.space_group_name_H-M   'P 1'
#
loop_
_entity.id
_entity.type
_entity.pdbx_description
1 polymer ?
#
loop_
_entity_poly.entity_id
_entity_poly.type
_entity_poly.pdbx_seq_one_letter_code
_entity_poly.pdbx_strand_id
1 'polypeptide(L)'
;MRIKYLKIGIFLSVCLLLMSNILPSIVYANEVSHIQTIQSEMDRIDAKLSQNYLLTEQEIKDLVEDSKGVYPDISDERKIELLEMVSSKYAARASFLDGKGITVNEMAWIIKGIVTGLIGKYIKLGTYAAKYGISMARSILSRAAATAAARVGLLTKISGWILQIAVNVADVYGNFAYNIAAAWDAHDKIPNNGRINF
;
A
#
# COMPACT_ATOMS: atom_id res chain seq x y z
N MET A 1 31.90 -21.35 -54.70
CA MET A 1 31.77 -20.61 -53.42
C MET A 1 30.58 -19.66 -53.34
N ARG A 2 30.21 -18.90 -54.39
CA ARG A 2 29.16 -17.85 -54.36
C ARG A 2 27.74 -18.29 -53.93
N ILE A 3 27.30 -19.51 -54.27
CA ILE A 3 25.91 -19.97 -54.01
C ILE A 3 25.64 -20.25 -52.52
N LYS A 4 26.67 -20.64 -51.73
CA LYS A 4 26.52 -20.91 -50.29
C LYS A 4 26.24 -19.62 -49.49
N TYR A 5 26.91 -18.52 -49.83
CA TYR A 5 26.73 -17.22 -49.16
C TYR A 5 25.37 -16.56 -49.49
N LEU A 6 24.85 -16.77 -50.70
CA LEU A 6 23.53 -16.26 -51.09
C LEU A 6 22.39 -16.93 -50.29
N LYS A 7 22.47 -18.25 -50.07
CA LYS A 7 21.49 -18.98 -49.24
C LYS A 7 21.53 -18.56 -47.77
N ILE A 8 22.72 -18.29 -47.24
CA ILE A 8 22.90 -17.78 -45.86
C ILE A 8 22.32 -16.37 -45.72
N GLY A 9 22.57 -15.48 -46.69
CA GLY A 9 22.03 -14.11 -46.68
C GLY A 9 20.51 -14.05 -46.74
N ILE A 10 19.88 -14.90 -47.57
CA ILE A 10 18.41 -14.99 -47.66
C ILE A 10 17.82 -15.53 -46.35
N PHE A 11 18.43 -16.57 -45.77
CA PHE A 11 17.97 -17.12 -44.49
C PHE A 11 18.07 -16.09 -43.35
N LEU A 12 19.17 -15.34 -43.27
CA LEU A 12 19.35 -14.29 -42.26
C LEU A 12 18.33 -13.15 -42.43
N SER A 13 18.05 -12.75 -43.67
CA SER A 13 17.06 -11.72 -44.00
C SER A 13 15.64 -12.14 -43.63
N VAL A 14 15.28 -13.41 -43.86
CA VAL A 14 13.97 -13.96 -43.49
C VAL A 14 13.85 -14.06 -41.96
N CYS A 15 14.91 -14.47 -41.24
CA CYS A 15 14.91 -14.45 -39.78
C CYS A 15 14.74 -13.04 -39.21
N LEU A 16 15.40 -12.02 -39.77
CA LEU A 16 15.26 -10.62 -39.35
C LEU A 16 13.84 -10.08 -39.59
N LEU A 17 13.22 -10.40 -40.74
CA LEU A 17 11.84 -10.03 -41.07
C LEU A 17 10.81 -10.77 -40.21
N LEU A 18 11.08 -12.01 -39.81
CA LEU A 18 10.21 -12.74 -38.87
C LEU A 18 10.35 -12.17 -37.46
N MET A 19 11.56 -11.88 -37.00
CA MET A 19 11.80 -11.25 -35.69
C MET A 19 11.14 -9.86 -35.61
N SER A 20 11.17 -9.05 -36.66
CA SER A 20 10.53 -7.73 -36.65
C SER A 20 8.99 -7.77 -36.53
N ASN A 21 8.35 -8.87 -36.93
CA ASN A 21 6.90 -9.03 -36.83
C ASN A 21 6.45 -9.72 -35.52
N ILE A 22 7.33 -10.52 -34.91
CA ILE A 22 7.03 -11.27 -33.68
C ILE A 22 7.43 -10.47 -32.44
N LEU A 23 8.48 -9.65 -32.48
CA LEU A 23 8.89 -8.82 -31.34
C LEU A 23 7.79 -7.83 -30.88
N PRO A 24 7.14 -7.05 -31.77
CA PRO A 24 6.12 -6.10 -31.36
C PRO A 24 4.89 -6.79 -30.75
N SER A 25 4.50 -7.96 -31.27
CA SER A 25 3.36 -8.72 -30.76
C SER A 25 3.66 -9.38 -29.42
N ILE A 26 4.89 -9.89 -29.19
CA ILE A 26 5.32 -10.40 -27.88
C ILE A 26 5.41 -9.27 -26.85
N VAL A 27 6.00 -8.12 -27.20
CA VAL A 27 6.09 -6.96 -26.30
C VAL A 27 4.69 -6.48 -25.92
N TYR A 28 3.80 -6.32 -26.89
CA TYR A 28 2.41 -5.92 -26.64
C TYR A 28 1.64 -6.94 -25.80
N ALA A 29 1.78 -8.24 -26.08
CA ALA A 29 1.14 -9.29 -25.28
C ALA A 29 1.65 -9.30 -23.83
N ASN A 30 2.93 -9.02 -23.61
CA ASN A 30 3.53 -8.93 -22.29
C ASN A 30 3.10 -7.66 -21.53
N GLU A 31 2.94 -6.53 -22.23
CA GLU A 31 2.39 -5.30 -21.64
C GLU A 31 0.92 -5.47 -21.25
N VAL A 32 0.10 -6.06 -22.13
CA VAL A 32 -1.32 -6.32 -21.86
C VAL A 32 -1.48 -7.31 -20.69
N SER A 33 -0.68 -8.37 -20.63
CA SER A 33 -0.72 -9.33 -19.51
C SER A 33 -0.29 -8.68 -18.19
N HIS A 34 0.68 -7.76 -18.23
CA HIS A 34 1.11 -7.02 -17.04
C HIS A 34 0.03 -6.04 -16.55
N ILE A 35 -0.65 -5.33 -17.46
CA ILE A 35 -1.77 -4.44 -17.12
C ILE A 35 -2.93 -5.23 -16.49
N GLN A 36 -3.29 -6.39 -17.05
CA GLN A 36 -4.32 -7.26 -16.47
C GLN A 36 -3.95 -7.79 -15.09
N THR A 37 -2.66 -8.09 -14.87
CA THR A 37 -2.15 -8.50 -13.55
C THR A 37 -2.29 -7.37 -12.53
N ILE A 38 -1.97 -6.12 -12.91
CA ILE A 38 -2.12 -4.97 -12.01
C ILE A 38 -3.60 -4.72 -11.69
N GLN A 39 -4.47 -4.78 -12.69
CA GLN A 39 -5.90 -4.53 -12.51
C GLN A 39 -6.54 -5.58 -11.59
N SER A 40 -6.29 -6.87 -11.84
CA SER A 40 -6.81 -7.95 -10.99
C SER A 40 -6.34 -7.84 -9.54
N GLU A 41 -5.09 -7.40 -9.33
CA GLU A 41 -4.56 -7.17 -8.00
C GLU A 41 -5.20 -5.94 -7.33
N MET A 42 -5.50 -4.87 -8.08
CA MET A 42 -6.30 -3.74 -7.56
C MET A 42 -7.71 -4.17 -7.16
N ASP A 43 -8.38 -4.97 -7.98
CA ASP A 43 -9.72 -5.48 -7.69
C ASP A 43 -9.71 -6.35 -6.42
N ARG A 44 -8.65 -7.15 -6.22
CA ARG A 44 -8.43 -7.91 -4.98
C ARG A 44 -8.29 -7.02 -3.75
N ILE A 45 -7.55 -5.92 -3.87
CA ILE A 45 -7.36 -4.95 -2.78
C ILE A 45 -8.68 -4.25 -2.43
N ASP A 46 -9.45 -3.84 -3.44
CA ASP A 46 -10.74 -3.19 -3.25
C ASP A 46 -11.79 -4.15 -2.68
N ALA A 47 -11.73 -5.43 -3.07
CA ALA A 47 -12.54 -6.49 -2.47
C ALA A 47 -12.21 -6.68 -0.98
N LYS A 48 -10.92 -6.69 -0.59
CA LYS A 48 -10.51 -6.76 0.83
C LYS A 48 -11.01 -5.56 1.64
N LEU A 49 -10.89 -4.34 1.10
CA LEU A 49 -11.41 -3.12 1.76
C LEU A 49 -12.91 -3.17 2.00
N SER A 50 -13.64 -3.88 1.13
CA SER A 50 -15.08 -4.04 1.22
C SER A 50 -15.54 -5.05 2.28
N GLN A 51 -14.64 -5.90 2.78
CA GLN A 51 -14.94 -6.88 3.81
C GLN A 51 -15.27 -6.21 5.16
N ASN A 52 -16.06 -6.91 5.96
CA ASN A 52 -16.43 -6.43 7.31
C ASN A 52 -15.21 -6.34 8.23
N TYR A 53 -14.25 -7.26 8.07
CA TYR A 53 -13.01 -7.32 8.83
C TYR A 53 -11.81 -7.38 7.87
N LEU A 54 -10.83 -6.50 8.06
CA LEU A 54 -9.58 -6.49 7.28
C LEU A 54 -8.54 -7.49 7.78
N LEU A 55 -8.50 -7.70 9.09
CA LEU A 55 -7.59 -8.60 9.78
C LEU A 55 -8.42 -9.50 10.68
N THR A 56 -8.04 -10.77 10.75
CA THR A 56 -8.51 -11.70 11.77
C THR A 56 -7.83 -11.43 13.12
N GLU A 57 -8.44 -11.89 14.21
CA GLU A 57 -7.87 -11.77 15.56
C GLU A 57 -6.45 -12.37 15.64
N GLN A 58 -6.23 -13.52 14.98
CA GLN A 58 -4.91 -14.15 14.94
C GLN A 58 -3.90 -13.30 14.17
N GLU A 59 -4.29 -12.71 13.04
CA GLU A 59 -3.41 -11.82 12.29
C GLU A 59 -3.02 -10.60 13.11
N ILE A 60 -3.96 -10.02 13.89
CA ILE A 60 -3.68 -8.91 14.80
C ILE A 60 -2.62 -9.31 15.83
N LYS A 61 -2.79 -10.46 16.49
CA LYS A 61 -1.83 -10.96 17.48
C LYS A 61 -0.44 -11.17 16.89
N ASP A 62 -0.36 -11.79 15.71
CA ASP A 62 0.91 -12.03 15.01
C ASP A 62 1.59 -10.70 14.62
N LEU A 63 0.81 -9.72 14.15
CA LEU A 63 1.27 -8.38 13.83
C LEU A 63 1.88 -7.67 15.05
N VAL A 64 1.23 -7.77 16.21
CA VAL A 64 1.70 -7.17 17.46
C VAL A 64 3.03 -7.78 17.88
N GLU A 65 3.13 -9.11 17.83
CA GLU A 65 4.38 -9.84 18.13
C GLU A 65 5.52 -9.42 17.20
N ASP A 66 5.27 -9.38 15.88
CA ASP A 66 6.23 -8.94 14.86
C ASP A 66 6.62 -7.45 14.98
N SER A 67 5.86 -6.67 15.74
CA SER A 67 6.07 -5.23 15.93
C SER A 67 6.79 -4.86 17.23
N LYS A 68 7.17 -5.84 18.06
CA LYS A 68 7.87 -5.57 19.32
C LYS A 68 9.14 -4.75 19.07
N GLY A 69 9.25 -3.64 19.80
CA GLY A 69 10.35 -2.68 19.66
C GLY A 69 10.22 -1.65 18.54
N VAL A 70 9.22 -1.75 17.64
CA VAL A 70 8.99 -0.76 16.56
C VAL A 70 8.19 0.44 17.04
N TYR A 71 7.21 0.21 17.91
CA TYR A 71 6.39 1.24 18.56
C TYR A 71 6.47 1.04 20.08
N PRO A 72 7.58 1.44 20.73
CA PRO A 72 7.84 1.16 22.14
C PRO A 72 6.96 1.95 23.11
N ASP A 73 6.35 3.03 22.64
CA ASP A 73 5.46 3.92 23.38
C ASP A 73 3.98 3.46 23.38
N ILE A 74 3.66 2.43 22.59
CA ILE A 74 2.32 1.82 22.53
C ILE A 74 2.38 0.45 23.21
N SER A 75 1.54 0.21 24.22
CA SER A 75 1.43 -1.10 24.84
C SER A 75 0.86 -2.13 23.85
N ASP A 76 1.17 -3.40 24.05
CA ASP A 76 0.69 -4.46 23.15
C ASP A 76 -0.83 -4.60 23.20
N GLU A 77 -1.46 -4.41 24.36
CA GLU A 77 -2.92 -4.37 24.51
C GLU A 77 -3.53 -3.23 23.70
N ARG A 78 -2.91 -2.04 23.76
CA ARG A 78 -3.36 -0.89 22.98
C ARG A 78 -3.18 -1.13 21.49
N LYS A 79 -2.09 -1.79 21.06
CA LYS A 79 -1.91 -2.16 19.64
C LYS A 79 -3.00 -3.10 19.15
N ILE A 80 -3.40 -4.09 19.96
CA ILE A 80 -4.51 -4.99 19.65
C ILE A 80 -5.81 -4.19 19.51
N GLU A 81 -6.15 -3.39 20.52
CA GLU A 81 -7.38 -2.58 20.53
C GLU A 81 -7.48 -1.68 19.29
N LEU A 82 -6.40 -0.98 18.94
CA LEU A 82 -6.34 -0.12 17.77
C LEU A 82 -6.63 -0.89 16.48
N LEU A 83 -6.00 -2.06 16.30
CA LEU A 83 -6.21 -2.87 15.11
C LEU A 83 -7.58 -3.54 15.08
N GLU A 84 -8.13 -3.99 16.20
CA GLU A 84 -9.49 -4.52 16.27
C GLU A 84 -10.49 -3.44 15.87
N MET A 85 -10.32 -2.24 16.42
CA MET A 85 -11.19 -1.10 16.13
C MET A 85 -11.13 -0.73 14.65
N VAL A 86 -9.94 -0.60 14.08
CA VAL A 86 -9.78 -0.26 12.66
C VAL A 86 -9.87 -1.46 11.72
N SER A 87 -10.06 -2.68 12.19
CA SER A 87 -10.30 -3.85 11.32
C SER A 87 -11.77 -3.97 10.95
N SER A 88 -12.66 -3.55 11.85
CA SER A 88 -14.09 -3.46 11.57
C SER A 88 -14.42 -2.31 10.62
N LYS A 89 -15.31 -2.55 9.65
CA LYS A 89 -15.91 -1.48 8.83
C LYS A 89 -16.76 -0.51 9.66
N TYR A 90 -17.24 -0.94 10.82
CA TYR A 90 -18.10 -0.17 11.73
C TYR A 90 -17.34 0.41 12.92
N ALA A 91 -16.01 0.54 12.81
CA ALA A 91 -15.12 1.13 13.80
C ALA A 91 -15.78 2.32 14.54
N ALA A 92 -15.74 2.27 15.87
CA ALA A 92 -16.37 3.26 16.73
C ALA A 92 -15.69 4.63 16.53
N ARG A 93 -16.41 5.54 15.87
CA ARG A 93 -15.98 6.93 15.61
C ARG A 93 -15.77 7.74 16.89
N ALA A 94 -16.29 7.27 18.03
CA ALA A 94 -16.38 8.04 19.28
C ALA A 94 -15.10 7.95 20.13
N SER A 95 -14.49 6.77 20.28
CA SER A 95 -13.36 6.52 21.19
C SER A 95 -12.06 7.22 20.78
N PHE A 96 -11.87 7.48 19.48
CA PHE A 96 -10.71 8.21 18.99
C PHE A 96 -10.82 9.73 19.17
N LEU A 97 -12.03 10.23 19.43
CA LEU A 97 -12.38 11.65 19.45
C LEU A 97 -12.60 12.19 20.86
N ASP A 98 -12.08 11.53 21.90
CA ASP A 98 -12.12 11.92 23.33
C ASP A 98 -11.38 13.25 23.65
N GLY A 99 -11.31 14.19 22.70
CA GLY A 99 -10.70 15.51 22.81
C GLY A 99 -9.17 15.50 22.73
N LYS A 100 -8.53 14.35 22.84
CA LYS A 100 -7.06 14.22 22.82
C LYS A 100 -6.48 13.83 21.46
N GLY A 101 -7.28 13.37 20.49
CA GLY A 101 -6.76 12.90 19.20
C GLY A 101 -5.87 11.65 19.30
N ILE A 102 -5.36 11.18 18.17
CA ILE A 102 -4.53 9.96 18.05
C ILE A 102 -3.06 10.37 17.95
N THR A 103 -2.13 9.70 18.61
CA THR A 103 -0.70 10.02 18.45
C THR A 103 -0.19 9.64 17.05
N VAL A 104 0.91 10.26 16.61
CA VAL A 104 1.56 9.89 15.33
C VAL A 104 1.91 8.40 15.29
N ASN A 105 2.39 7.82 16.38
CA ASN A 105 2.75 6.40 16.45
C ASN A 105 1.52 5.49 16.41
N GLU A 106 0.42 5.83 17.10
CA GLU A 106 -0.82 5.07 17.01
C GLU A 106 -1.41 5.12 15.59
N MET A 107 -1.34 6.28 14.91
CA MET A 107 -1.78 6.41 13.52
C MET A 107 -0.89 5.59 12.58
N ALA A 108 0.44 5.64 12.77
CA ALA A 108 1.39 4.83 12.02
C ALA A 108 1.12 3.33 12.21
N TRP A 109 0.82 2.91 13.42
CA TRP A 109 0.46 1.52 13.72
C TRP A 109 -0.80 1.08 12.97
N ILE A 110 -1.85 1.90 12.99
CA ILE A 110 -3.10 1.68 12.25
C ILE A 110 -2.84 1.54 10.75
N ILE A 111 -2.09 2.48 10.16
CA ILE A 111 -1.77 2.46 8.72
C ILE A 111 -0.99 1.19 8.36
N LYS A 112 0.00 0.80 9.19
CA LYS A 112 0.77 -0.44 8.99
C LYS A 112 -0.13 -1.68 9.03
N GLY A 113 -1.04 -1.75 9.99
CA GLY A 113 -2.01 -2.85 10.10
C GLY A 113 -2.90 -2.96 8.85
N ILE A 114 -3.47 -1.84 8.40
CA ILE A 114 -4.31 -1.81 7.20
C ILE A 114 -3.51 -2.24 5.97
N VAL A 115 -2.31 -1.68 5.75
CA VAL A 115 -1.45 -2.09 4.62
C VAL A 115 -1.17 -3.59 4.65
N THR A 116 -0.84 -4.14 5.82
CA THR A 116 -0.59 -5.59 5.99
C THR A 116 -1.82 -6.42 5.65
N GLY A 117 -3.00 -6.01 6.11
CA GLY A 117 -4.26 -6.67 5.76
C GLY A 117 -4.53 -6.65 4.24
N LEU A 118 -4.22 -5.54 3.57
CA LEU A 118 -4.41 -5.40 2.12
C LEU A 118 -3.45 -6.28 1.31
N ILE A 119 -2.14 -6.18 1.55
CA ILE A 119 -1.15 -6.88 0.73
C ILE A 119 -1.04 -8.36 1.09
N GLY A 120 -1.35 -8.73 2.33
CA GLY A 120 -1.25 -10.08 2.86
C GLY A 120 -0.12 -10.23 3.87
N LYS A 121 -0.30 -11.17 4.80
CA LYS A 121 0.62 -11.49 5.89
C LYS A 121 2.05 -11.70 5.39
N TYR A 122 3.03 -11.16 6.12
CA TYR A 122 4.48 -11.27 5.88
C TYR A 122 5.04 -10.61 4.61
N ILE A 123 4.21 -9.97 3.80
CA ILE A 123 4.71 -9.24 2.63
C ILE A 123 5.11 -7.83 3.07
N LYS A 124 6.40 -7.50 2.97
CA LYS A 124 6.86 -6.12 3.14
C LYS A 124 6.42 -5.28 1.93
N LEU A 125 6.03 -4.03 2.17
CA LEU A 125 5.59 -3.14 1.11
C LEU A 125 6.65 -2.94 0.02
N GLY A 126 7.94 -2.89 0.39
CA GLY A 126 9.05 -2.84 -0.57
C GLY A 126 9.14 -4.07 -1.50
N THR A 127 8.91 -5.28 -0.96
CA THR A 127 8.83 -6.51 -1.76
C THR A 127 7.62 -6.49 -2.69
N TYR A 128 6.50 -5.97 -2.19
CA TYR A 128 5.28 -5.80 -2.99
C TYR A 128 5.52 -4.80 -4.13
N ALA A 129 6.19 -3.68 -3.87
CA ALA A 129 6.57 -2.67 -4.85
C ALA A 129 7.54 -3.22 -5.91
N ALA A 130 8.46 -4.10 -5.52
CA ALA A 130 9.35 -4.77 -6.47
C ALA A 130 8.60 -5.70 -7.42
N LYS A 131 7.49 -6.32 -6.97
CA LYS A 131 6.68 -7.24 -7.77
C LYS A 131 5.66 -6.53 -8.67
N TYR A 132 4.96 -5.52 -8.14
CA TYR A 132 3.82 -4.88 -8.81
C TYR A 132 4.07 -3.43 -9.21
N GLY A 133 5.25 -2.88 -8.90
CA GLY A 133 5.63 -1.50 -9.17
C GLY A 133 5.32 -0.53 -8.03
N ILE A 134 6.06 0.59 -8.01
CA ILE A 134 5.93 1.66 -7.02
C ILE A 134 4.55 2.33 -7.09
N SER A 135 3.97 2.45 -8.30
CA SER A 135 2.62 3.01 -8.49
C SER A 135 1.57 2.21 -7.73
N MET A 136 1.67 0.87 -7.77
CA MET A 136 0.77 0.00 -7.05
C MET A 136 0.96 0.09 -5.53
N ALA A 137 2.21 0.14 -5.06
CA ALA A 137 2.48 0.35 -3.64
C ALA A 137 1.90 1.70 -3.14
N ARG A 138 2.06 2.78 -3.91
CA ARG A 138 1.44 4.09 -3.59
C ARG A 138 -0.08 4.03 -3.60
N SER A 139 -0.67 3.29 -4.53
CA SER A 139 -2.11 3.05 -4.60
C SER A 139 -2.65 2.37 -3.33
N ILE A 140 -1.91 1.39 -2.79
CA ILE A 140 -2.21 0.74 -1.51
C ILE A 140 -2.05 1.70 -0.34
N LEU A 141 -0.96 2.48 -0.30
CA LEU A 141 -0.74 3.48 0.74
C LEU A 141 -1.88 4.51 0.78
N SER A 142 -2.31 5.00 -0.38
CA SER A 142 -3.42 5.94 -0.49
C SER A 142 -4.72 5.35 0.04
N ARG A 143 -5.04 4.11 -0.34
CA ARG A 143 -6.22 3.40 0.16
C ARG A 143 -6.13 3.14 1.66
N ALA A 144 -4.97 2.73 2.14
CA ALA A 144 -4.74 2.45 3.55
C ALA A 144 -4.87 3.72 4.41
N ALA A 145 -4.29 4.84 3.96
CA ALA A 145 -4.39 6.13 4.65
C ALA A 145 -5.84 6.65 4.66
N ALA A 146 -6.54 6.59 3.52
CA ALA A 146 -7.96 6.95 3.44
C ALA A 146 -8.83 6.05 4.33
N THR A 147 -8.54 4.76 4.37
CA THR A 147 -9.25 3.79 5.21
C THR A 147 -8.96 4.01 6.70
N ALA A 148 -7.72 4.31 7.06
CA ALA A 148 -7.35 4.69 8.41
C ALA A 148 -8.17 5.91 8.83
N ALA A 149 -8.12 6.98 8.04
CA ALA A 149 -8.90 8.20 8.24
C ALA A 149 -10.41 7.90 8.38
N ALA A 150 -10.95 7.00 7.55
CA ALA A 150 -12.36 6.61 7.63
C ALA A 150 -12.71 5.96 8.97
N ARG A 151 -11.91 4.98 9.36
CA ARG A 151 -12.19 4.09 10.49
C ARG A 151 -11.91 4.76 11.83
N VAL A 152 -11.05 5.76 11.85
CA VAL A 152 -10.84 6.62 13.02
C VAL A 152 -11.71 7.88 13.01
N GLY A 153 -12.65 8.02 12.05
CA GLY A 153 -13.67 9.06 12.05
C GLY A 153 -13.24 10.43 11.51
N LEU A 154 -12.18 10.47 10.70
CA LEU A 154 -11.48 11.71 10.29
C LEU A 154 -11.68 12.12 8.83
N LEU A 155 -12.31 11.26 8.01
CA LEU A 155 -12.51 11.49 6.57
C LEU A 155 -13.23 12.80 6.22
N THR A 156 -14.11 13.30 7.09
CA THR A 156 -14.82 14.56 6.86
C THR A 156 -13.99 15.80 7.19
N LYS A 157 -12.85 15.63 7.87
CA LYS A 157 -12.03 16.72 8.40
C LYS A 157 -10.63 16.80 7.76
N ILE A 158 -10.15 15.72 7.13
CA ILE A 158 -8.92 15.75 6.35
C ILE A 158 -9.25 15.98 4.89
N SER A 159 -8.72 17.06 4.35
CA SER A 159 -8.74 17.32 2.92
C SER A 159 -7.87 16.31 2.18
N GLY A 160 -8.38 15.76 1.07
CA GLY A 160 -7.68 14.74 0.27
C GLY A 160 -6.27 15.13 -0.19
N TRP A 161 -5.94 16.43 -0.28
CA TRP A 161 -4.59 16.89 -0.61
C TRP A 161 -3.55 16.53 0.48
N ILE A 162 -3.94 16.54 1.76
CA ILE A 162 -3.05 16.16 2.89
C ILE A 162 -2.68 14.68 2.78
N LEU A 163 -3.67 13.83 2.52
CA LEU A 163 -3.43 12.39 2.30
C LEU A 163 -2.53 12.16 1.08
N GLN A 164 -2.69 12.95 0.02
CA GLN A 164 -1.87 12.85 -1.17
C GLN A 164 -0.41 13.23 -0.90
N ILE A 165 -0.16 14.30 -0.13
CA ILE A 165 1.19 14.67 0.30
C ILE A 165 1.80 13.58 1.15
N ALA A 166 1.07 13.08 2.14
CA ALA A 166 1.54 12.06 3.06
C ALA A 166 1.97 10.78 2.31
N VAL A 167 1.21 10.36 1.29
CA VAL A 167 1.56 9.21 0.45
C VAL A 167 2.77 9.48 -0.44
N ASN A 168 2.92 10.70 -0.96
CA ASN A 168 4.03 11.05 -1.84
C ASN A 168 5.39 11.07 -1.12
N VAL A 169 5.41 11.44 0.17
CA VAL A 169 6.63 11.47 1.00
C VAL A 169 6.92 10.13 1.67
N ALA A 170 6.02 9.16 1.55
CA ALA A 170 6.19 7.84 2.17
C ALA A 170 7.33 7.07 1.49
N ASP A 171 8.32 6.65 2.29
CA ASP A 171 9.35 5.74 1.84
C ASP A 171 8.80 4.31 1.85
N VAL A 172 8.46 3.82 0.65
CA VAL A 172 7.93 2.47 0.40
C VAL A 172 8.85 1.36 0.92
N TYR A 173 10.16 1.62 1.02
CA TYR A 173 11.16 0.68 1.52
C TYR A 173 11.53 0.91 2.99
N GLY A 174 11.12 2.03 3.56
CA GLY A 174 11.41 2.46 4.93
C GLY A 174 10.17 2.49 5.82
N ASN A 175 10.13 3.45 6.74
CA ASN A 175 9.06 3.60 7.72
C ASN A 175 7.84 4.33 7.13
N PHE A 176 7.26 3.79 6.05
CA PHE A 176 6.16 4.42 5.30
C PHE A 176 5.02 4.87 6.21
N ALA A 177 4.68 4.06 7.21
CA ALA A 177 3.51 4.30 8.05
C ALA A 177 3.72 5.50 8.97
N TYR A 178 4.91 5.60 9.56
CA TYR A 178 5.32 6.77 10.32
C TYR A 178 5.42 8.01 9.45
N ASN A 179 6.01 7.90 8.25
CA ASN A 179 6.14 9.04 7.34
C ASN A 179 4.78 9.61 6.93
N ILE A 180 3.79 8.74 6.69
CA ILE A 180 2.41 9.18 6.39
C ILE A 180 1.80 9.87 7.61
N ALA A 181 1.93 9.28 8.80
CA ALA A 181 1.37 9.85 10.03
C ALA A 181 2.03 11.18 10.42
N ALA A 182 3.35 11.31 10.28
CA ALA A 182 4.10 12.52 10.55
C ALA A 182 3.79 13.62 9.52
N ALA A 183 3.67 13.27 8.24
CA ALA A 183 3.26 14.21 7.21
C ALA A 183 1.84 14.72 7.43
N TRP A 184 0.97 13.88 8.00
CA TRP A 184 -0.37 14.28 8.41
C TRP A 184 -0.33 15.26 9.58
N ASP A 185 0.36 14.94 10.69
CA ASP A 185 0.56 15.86 11.83
C ASP A 185 1.09 17.22 11.35
N ALA A 186 2.07 17.23 10.44
CA ALA A 186 2.63 18.48 9.89
C ALA A 186 1.63 19.37 9.11
N HIS A 187 0.46 18.84 8.71
CA HIS A 187 -0.51 19.54 7.88
C HIS A 187 -1.95 19.53 8.44
N ASP A 188 -2.14 19.05 9.67
CA ASP A 188 -3.45 19.08 10.32
C ASP A 188 -3.73 20.44 11.02
N LYS A 189 -4.77 20.49 11.84
CA LYS A 189 -5.22 21.73 12.50
C LYS A 189 -4.23 22.29 13.53
N ILE A 190 -3.46 21.43 14.20
CA ILE A 190 -2.45 21.83 15.19
C ILE A 190 -1.13 21.17 14.77
N PRO A 191 -0.40 21.78 13.82
CA PRO A 191 0.73 21.11 13.20
C PRO A 191 1.88 20.79 14.16
N ASN A 192 2.50 19.64 13.95
CA ASN A 192 3.75 19.20 14.58
C ASN A 192 3.67 19.06 16.11
N ASN A 193 2.53 18.61 16.64
CA ASN A 193 2.35 18.40 18.07
C ASN A 193 2.48 16.92 18.48
N GLY A 194 2.85 16.03 17.55
CA GLY A 194 3.00 14.60 17.77
C GLY A 194 1.66 13.85 17.81
N ARG A 195 0.58 14.52 17.42
CA ARG A 195 -0.78 13.99 17.41
C ARG A 195 -1.47 14.38 16.12
N ILE A 196 -2.48 13.60 15.76
CA ILE A 196 -3.35 13.88 14.65
C ILE A 196 -4.57 14.63 15.22
N ASN A 197 -4.70 15.90 14.85
CA ASN A 197 -5.66 16.86 15.39
C ASN A 197 -6.73 17.27 14.36
N PHE A 198 -7.91 17.66 14.87
CA PHE A 198 -9.14 17.87 14.09
C PHE A 198 -9.86 19.19 14.38
#